data_AF-A0AAE0S6B2-F1
#
_entry.id   AF-A0AAE0S6B2-F1
#
_cell.length_a   1.000
_cell.length_b   1.000
_cell.length_c   1.000
_cell.angle_alpha   90.00
_cell.angle_beta   90.00
_cell.angle_gamma   90.00
#
_symmetry.space_group_name_H-M   'P 1'
#
loop_
_entity.id
_entity.type
_entity.pdbx_description
1 polymer ?
#
loop_
_entity_poly.entity_id
_entity_poly.type
_entity_poly.pdbx_seq_one_letter_code
_entity_poly.pdbx_strand_id
1 'polypeptide(L)'
;MDTHGVQLLAVVHETLGVSDFKSFFKGDVFLDLEKKFYGPVERWASFFDLLRFGVLKNGYRVYKKQIPLDLVGEGRLLGGLFVIGPGNQGIIFQYHEKEFGDHASLHDVQVAIRNIKKI
;
A
#
# COMPACT_ATOMS: atom_id res chain seq x y z
N MET A 1 -1.63 -7.82 -13.37
CA MET A 1 -0.81 -8.68 -12.49
C MET A 1 -1.16 -10.15 -12.74
N ASP A 2 -2.45 -10.46 -12.90
CA ASP A 2 -2.98 -11.79 -13.24
C ASP A 2 -2.31 -12.45 -14.45
N THR A 3 -1.89 -11.66 -15.44
CA THR A 3 -1.20 -12.15 -16.65
C THR A 3 0.19 -12.74 -16.42
N HIS A 4 0.80 -12.53 -15.24
CA HIS A 4 2.14 -13.03 -14.91
C HIS A 4 2.12 -14.14 -13.85
N GLY A 5 0.93 -14.63 -13.47
CA GLY A 5 0.78 -15.63 -12.40
C GLY A 5 1.12 -15.10 -11.01
N VAL A 6 1.07 -13.77 -10.81
CA VAL A 6 1.32 -13.12 -9.52
C VAL A 6 -0.01 -12.82 -8.84
N GLN A 7 -0.17 -13.33 -7.63
CA GLN A 7 -1.33 -13.05 -6.78
C GLN A 7 -1.16 -11.70 -6.09
N LEU A 8 -2.22 -10.90 -6.06
CA LEU A 8 -2.27 -9.64 -5.33
C LEU A 8 -2.91 -9.88 -3.96
N LEU A 9 -2.20 -9.54 -2.89
CA LEU A 9 -2.65 -9.67 -1.51
C LEU A 9 -2.61 -8.29 -0.83
N ALA A 10 -3.63 -7.99 -0.03
CA ALA A 10 -3.63 -6.81 0.82
C ALA A 10 -3.37 -7.24 2.27
N VAL A 11 -2.56 -6.45 2.96
CA VAL A 11 -2.31 -6.59 4.39
C VAL A 11 -2.75 -5.29 5.05
N VAL A 12 -3.62 -5.40 6.05
CA VAL A 12 -4.18 -4.27 6.80
C VAL A 12 -3.79 -4.42 8.28
N HIS A 13 -3.66 -3.30 9.00
CA HIS A 13 -3.41 -3.32 10.45
C HIS A 13 -4.67 -3.07 11.28
N GLU A 14 -5.79 -2.72 10.65
CA GLU A 14 -7.08 -2.47 11.30
C GLU A 14 -8.22 -3.08 10.49
N THR A 15 -9.34 -3.37 11.17
CA THR A 15 -10.54 -3.94 10.53
C THR A 15 -11.51 -2.88 10.03
N LEU A 16 -11.37 -1.64 10.51
CA LEU A 16 -12.19 -0.52 10.07
C LEU A 16 -11.94 -0.24 8.58
N GLY A 17 -12.99 0.06 7.81
CA GLY A 17 -12.88 0.34 6.37
C GLY A 17 -12.54 -0.87 5.49
N VAL A 18 -12.22 -2.04 6.04
CA VAL A 18 -11.86 -3.25 5.26
C VAL A 18 -13.00 -3.70 4.35
N SER A 19 -14.25 -3.63 4.83
CA SER A 19 -15.43 -3.98 4.02
C SER A 19 -15.54 -3.07 2.78
N ASP A 20 -15.35 -1.76 2.96
CA ASP A 20 -15.43 -0.80 1.87
C ASP A 20 -14.24 -0.95 0.92
N PHE A 21 -13.03 -1.13 1.45
CA PHE A 21 -11.81 -1.39 0.68
C PHE A 21 -11.94 -2.63 -0.20
N LYS A 22 -12.55 -3.70 0.33
CA LYS A 22 -12.73 -4.97 -0.40
C LYS A 22 -13.54 -4.80 -1.69
N SER A 23 -14.45 -3.82 -1.77
CA SER A 23 -15.20 -3.53 -3.00
C SER A 23 -14.30 -3.06 -4.16
N PHE A 24 -13.14 -2.48 -3.85
CA PHE A 24 -12.16 -1.99 -4.82
C PHE A 24 -10.98 -2.96 -5.05
N PHE A 25 -10.87 -4.01 -4.25
CA PHE A 25 -9.72 -4.91 -4.24
C PHE A 25 -10.12 -6.36 -4.46
N LYS A 26 -9.63 -6.95 -5.55
CA LYS A 26 -10.01 -8.30 -6.00
C LYS A 26 -9.23 -9.45 -5.36
N GLY A 27 -8.19 -9.16 -4.58
CA GLY A 27 -7.34 -10.17 -3.92
C GLY A 27 -7.76 -10.46 -2.48
N ASP A 28 -7.08 -11.38 -1.81
CA ASP A 28 -7.31 -11.68 -0.40
C ASP A 28 -6.77 -10.56 0.49
N VAL A 29 -7.44 -10.35 1.63
CA VAL A 29 -7.09 -9.31 2.61
C VAL A 29 -6.76 -10.00 3.93
N PHE A 30 -5.59 -9.72 4.48
CA PHE A 30 -5.11 -10.29 5.72
C PHE A 30 -4.90 -9.19 6.77
N LEU A 31 -5.23 -9.50 8.03
CA LEU A 31 -5.00 -8.61 9.15
C LEU A 31 -3.64 -8.92 9.80
N ASP A 32 -2.76 -7.94 9.83
CA ASP A 32 -1.46 -7.98 10.50
C ASP A 32 -1.52 -7.20 11.82
N LEU A 33 -1.99 -7.89 12.86
CA LEU A 33 -2.12 -7.32 14.21
C LEU A 33 -0.78 -6.88 14.80
N GLU A 34 0.31 -7.56 14.43
CA GLU A 34 1.66 -7.26 14.90
C GLU A 34 2.36 -6.20 14.04
N LYS A 35 1.72 -5.74 12.95
CA LYS A 35 2.21 -4.74 12.00
C LYS A 35 3.61 -5.04 11.44
N LYS A 36 3.97 -6.33 11.32
CA LYS A 36 5.25 -6.78 10.77
C LYS A 36 5.50 -6.26 9.34
N PHE A 37 4.46 -6.14 8.53
CA PHE A 37 4.56 -5.58 7.17
C PHE A 37 4.71 -4.06 7.14
N TYR A 38 4.53 -3.38 8.26
CA TYR A 38 4.75 -1.94 8.40
C TYR A 38 6.18 -1.61 8.88
N GLY A 39 7.02 -2.64 9.05
CA GLY A 39 8.45 -2.56 9.30
C GLY A 39 8.82 -2.86 10.76
N PRO A 40 10.11 -3.13 11.04
CA PRO A 40 10.60 -3.28 12.41
C PRO A 40 10.48 -1.97 13.22
N VAL A 41 10.39 -0.84 12.51
CA VAL A 41 10.09 0.48 13.05
C VAL A 41 8.93 1.05 12.23
N GLU A 42 7.80 1.24 12.91
CA GLU A 42 6.59 1.81 12.31
C GLU A 42 6.84 3.23 11.81
N ARG A 43 6.35 3.54 10.61
CA ARG A 43 6.50 4.86 9.98
C ARG A 43 5.21 5.64 10.13
N TRP A 44 5.20 6.57 11.07
CA TRP A 44 4.04 7.38 11.39
C TRP A 44 4.12 8.73 10.70
N ALA A 45 3.08 9.08 9.96
CA ALA A 45 2.94 10.41 9.40
C ALA A 45 2.61 11.43 10.50
N SER A 46 3.36 12.52 10.52
CA SER A 46 3.16 13.67 11.39
C SER A 46 2.10 14.61 10.82
N PHE A 47 1.57 15.49 11.67
CA PHE A 47 0.70 16.58 11.24
C PHE A 47 1.36 17.47 10.18
N PHE A 48 2.69 17.66 10.25
CA PHE A 48 3.43 18.42 9.24
C PHE A 48 3.48 17.74 7.88
N ASP A 49 3.26 16.42 7.80
CA ASP A 49 3.25 15.71 6.52
C ASP A 49 2.03 16.11 5.66
N LEU A 50 0.98 16.67 6.26
CA LEU A 50 -0.15 17.25 5.53
C LEU A 50 0.24 18.49 4.71
N LEU A 51 1.33 19.19 5.08
CA LEU A 51 1.83 20.36 4.35
C LEU A 51 2.66 20.00 3.12
N ARG A 52 2.98 18.71 2.93
CA ARG A 52 3.76 18.26 1.78
C ARG A 52 3.00 18.55 0.49
N PHE A 53 3.73 19.03 -0.51
CA PHE A 53 3.15 19.43 -1.78
C PHE A 53 2.36 18.29 -2.45
N GLY A 54 2.85 17.04 -2.38
CA GLY A 54 2.14 15.88 -2.92
C GLY A 54 0.81 15.62 -2.23
N VAL A 55 0.78 15.70 -0.89
CA VAL A 55 -0.43 15.55 -0.08
C VAL A 55 -1.45 16.64 -0.40
N LEU A 56 -1.03 17.91 -0.47
CA LEU A 56 -1.91 19.02 -0.84
C LEU A 56 -2.48 18.86 -2.25
N LYS A 57 -1.65 18.46 -3.22
CA LYS A 57 -2.08 18.20 -4.61
C LYS A 57 -3.07 17.04 -4.68
N ASN A 58 -2.84 15.97 -3.92
CA ASN A 58 -3.74 14.83 -3.82
C ASN A 58 -5.08 15.22 -3.17
N GLY A 59 -5.04 16.00 -2.08
CA GLY A 59 -6.23 16.53 -1.42
C GLY A 59 -7.08 17.39 -2.35
N TYR A 60 -6.46 18.30 -3.11
CA TYR A 60 -7.17 19.11 -4.10
C TYR A 60 -7.85 18.27 -5.20
N ARG A 61 -7.20 17.17 -5.63
CA ARG A 61 -7.77 16.24 -6.60
C ARG A 61 -9.01 15.51 -6.07
N VAL A 62 -8.99 15.10 -4.80
CA VAL A 62 -10.13 14.43 -4.14
C VAL A 62 -11.27 15.42 -3.92
N TYR A 63 -10.96 16.64 -3.46
CA TYR A 63 -11.92 17.73 -3.32
C TYR A 63 -12.68 18.01 -4.62
N LYS A 64 -11.98 18.10 -5.76
CA LYS A 64 -12.61 18.28 -7.08
C LYS A 64 -13.57 17.16 -7.48
N LYS A 65 -13.37 15.96 -6.95
CA LYS A 65 -14.23 14.80 -7.22
C LYS A 65 -15.41 14.69 -6.24
N GLN A 66 -15.55 15.63 -5.31
CA GLN A 66 -16.59 15.65 -4.27
C GLN A 66 -16.67 14.33 -3.49
N ILE A 67 -15.53 13.66 -3.32
CA ILE A 67 -15.46 12.45 -2.52
C ILE A 67 -15.49 12.89 -1.04
N PRO A 68 -16.45 12.40 -0.24
CA PRO A 68 -16.51 12.74 1.18
C PRO A 68 -15.23 12.26 1.87
N LEU A 69 -14.72 13.08 2.78
CA LEU A 69 -13.55 12.73 3.59
C LEU A 69 -14.02 11.88 4.78
N ASP A 70 -13.45 10.69 4.91
CA ASP A 70 -13.57 9.89 6.12
C ASP A 70 -12.24 9.97 6.89
N LEU A 71 -12.33 10.38 8.15
CA LEU A 71 -11.18 10.53 9.06
C LEU A 71 -11.27 9.55 10.23
N VAL A 72 -12.21 8.61 10.20
CA VAL A 72 -12.36 7.59 11.23
C VAL A 72 -11.37 6.44 10.95
N GLY A 73 -10.61 6.06 11.98
CA GLY A 73 -9.59 5.01 11.88
C GLY A 73 -8.17 5.51 12.08
N GLU A 74 -7.20 4.61 11.98
CA GLU A 74 -5.80 4.95 12.08
C GLU A 74 -5.14 5.04 10.70
N GLY A 75 -5.27 6.21 10.07
CA GLY A 75 -4.69 6.45 8.75
C GLY A 75 -3.20 6.81 8.77
N ARG A 76 -2.60 7.15 9.91
CA ARG A 76 -1.25 7.77 9.93
C ARG A 76 -0.11 6.78 9.76
N LEU A 77 -0.36 5.49 9.91
CA LEU A 77 0.65 4.46 9.74
C LEU A 77 0.90 4.24 8.25
N LEU A 78 2.09 4.62 7.77
CA LEU A 78 2.45 4.55 6.36
C LEU A 78 2.67 3.10 5.92
N GLY A 79 2.04 2.75 4.80
CA GLY A 79 2.08 1.40 4.25
C GLY A 79 3.29 1.13 3.38
N GLY A 80 3.20 0.04 2.61
CA GLY A 80 4.21 -0.34 1.65
C GLY A 80 3.70 -1.35 0.64
N LEU A 81 4.54 -1.64 -0.35
CA LEU A 81 4.31 -2.66 -1.36
C LEU A 81 5.50 -3.62 -1.37
N PHE A 82 5.20 -4.91 -1.39
CA PHE A 82 6.19 -5.97 -1.45
C PHE A 82 5.92 -6.87 -2.65
N VAL A 83 6.97 -7.22 -3.39
CA VAL A 83 6.97 -8.29 -4.37
C VAL A 83 7.79 -9.42 -3.80
N ILE A 84 7.13 -10.55 -3.54
CA ILE A 84 7.73 -11.73 -2.91
C ILE A 84 7.85 -12.81 -3.97
N GLY A 85 9.06 -13.33 -4.14
CA GLY A 85 9.36 -14.42 -5.07
C GLY A 85 8.97 -15.79 -4.50
N PRO A 86 8.79 -16.80 -5.37
CA PRO A 86 8.41 -18.14 -4.93
C PRO A 86 9.57 -18.86 -4.23
N GLY A 87 9.23 -19.76 -3.31
CA GLY A 87 10.21 -20.55 -2.54
C GLY A 87 11.11 -19.67 -1.68
N ASN A 88 12.42 -19.86 -1.81
CA ASN A 88 13.43 -19.17 -0.99
C ASN A 88 13.95 -17.87 -1.61
N GLN A 89 13.28 -17.32 -2.64
CA GLN A 89 13.70 -16.06 -3.27
C GLN A 89 13.48 -14.84 -2.38
N GLY A 90 12.54 -14.91 -1.43
CA GLY A 90 12.26 -13.83 -0.49
C GLY A 90 11.68 -12.59 -1.17
N ILE A 91 11.97 -11.42 -0.62
CA ILE A 91 11.47 -10.12 -1.11
C ILE A 91 12.35 -9.66 -2.27
N ILE A 92 11.77 -9.57 -3.46
CA ILE A 92 12.45 -9.15 -4.71
C ILE A 92 12.38 -7.62 -4.87
N PHE A 93 11.28 -7.02 -4.40
CA PHE A 93 11.11 -5.59 -4.39
C PHE A 93 10.30 -5.17 -3.18
N GLN A 94 10.71 -4.06 -2.56
CA GLN A 94 9.95 -3.41 -1.52
C GLN A 94 9.90 -1.92 -1.78
N TYR A 95 8.75 -1.33 -1.49
CA TYR A 95 8.56 0.09 -1.54
C TYR A 95 7.83 0.52 -0.27
N HIS A 96 8.40 1.51 0.39
CA HIS A 96 7.86 2.09 1.62
C HIS A 96 7.21 3.43 1.26
N GLU A 97 5.92 3.57 1.55
CA GLU A 97 5.18 4.82 1.33
C GLU A 97 5.86 5.98 2.08
N LYS A 98 6.20 7.06 1.38
CA LYS A 98 6.98 8.16 1.98
C LYS A 98 6.10 9.24 2.59
N GLU A 99 4.92 9.43 2.03
CA GLU A 99 3.93 10.40 2.42
C GLU A 99 2.54 9.92 1.99
N PHE A 100 1.49 10.49 2.57
CA PHE A 100 0.12 10.10 2.29
C PHE A 100 -0.24 10.11 0.80
N GLY A 101 -0.66 8.95 0.29
CA GLY A 101 -1.10 8.81 -1.09
C GLY A 101 0.06 8.74 -2.10
N ASP A 102 1.29 8.62 -1.61
CA ASP A 102 2.43 8.17 -2.39
C ASP A 102 2.25 6.67 -2.71
N HIS A 103 2.77 6.24 -3.84
CA HIS A 103 2.60 4.85 -4.28
C HIS A 103 3.80 4.39 -5.10
N ALA A 104 4.04 3.08 -5.04
CA ALA A 104 5.10 2.47 -5.84
C ALA A 104 4.87 2.73 -7.33
N SER A 105 5.96 3.00 -8.05
CA SER A 105 5.95 3.09 -9.51
C SER A 105 5.44 1.78 -10.10
N LEU A 106 4.36 1.84 -10.88
CA LEU A 106 3.83 0.65 -11.57
C LEU A 106 4.89 0.03 -12.50
N HIS A 107 5.74 0.86 -13.11
CA HIS A 107 6.83 0.38 -13.96
C HIS A 107 7.82 -0.46 -13.17
N ASP A 108 8.25 0.04 -12.00
CA ASP A 108 9.26 -0.64 -11.17
C ASP A 108 8.71 -1.97 -10.63
N VAL A 109 7.43 -1.97 -10.23
CA VAL A 109 6.74 -3.20 -9.82
C VAL A 109 6.66 -4.20 -10.96
N GLN A 110 6.36 -3.76 -12.19
CA GLN A 110 6.33 -4.66 -13.35
C GLN A 110 7.73 -5.20 -13.71
N VAL A 111 8.78 -4.38 -13.59
CA VAL A 111 10.17 -4.82 -13.77
C VAL A 111 10.52 -5.86 -12.73
N ALA A 112 10.19 -5.63 -11.45
CA ALA A 112 10.42 -6.57 -10.37
C ALA A 112 9.71 -7.91 -10.61
N ILE A 113 8.44 -7.87 -11.05
CA ILE A 113 7.67 -9.07 -11.41
C ILE A 113 8.32 -9.86 -12.54
N ARG A 114 8.85 -9.19 -13.57
CA ARG A 114 9.55 -9.86 -14.69
C ARG A 114 10.87 -10.52 -14.25
N ASN A 115 11.49 -10.01 -13.20
CA ASN A 115 12.74 -10.54 -12.66
C ASN A 115 12.55 -11.72 -11.68
N ILE A 116 11.30 -12.09 -11.36
CA ILE A 116 11.01 -13.27 -10.55
C ILE A 116 11.53 -14.52 -11.29
N LYS A 117 12.41 -15.29 -10.64
CA LYS A 117 12.86 -16.57 -11.21
C LYS A 117 11.71 -17.57 -11.11
N LYS A 118 11.31 -18.16 -12.23
CA LYS A 118 10.32 -19.24 -12.24
C LYS A 118 10.97 -20.51 -11.72
N ILE A 119 10.22 -21.30 -10.95
CA ILE A 119 10.62 -22.63 -10.48
C ILE A 119 10.37 -23.63 -11.60
#